data_AF-A0A7W0P6C4-F1
#
_entry.id   AF-A0A7W0P6C4-F1
#
_cell.length_a   1.000
_cell.length_b   1.000
_cell.length_c   1.000
_cell.angle_alpha   90.00
_cell.angle_beta   90.00
_cell.angle_gamma   90.00
#
_symmetry.space_group_name_H-M   'P 1'
#
loop_
_entity.id
_entity.type
_entity.pdbx_description
1 polymer ?
#
loop_
_entity_poly.entity_id
_entity_poly.type
_entity_poly.pdbx_seq_one_letter_code
_entity_poly.pdbx_strand_id
1 'polypeptide(L)'
;MRRNTVCLTGLALALTLSVTLLGASSAGAVPEGAARSDARALTDNAVYVIEADSRSREGSYLRVGVYENVVQAPAVLQPPITALALRSLRHRQYWRAVKVADTFGGTPIYQFRNLYSDMCLTVARPEHSPVYLQRCGSWKVRGQLWSHLIPGILASRNTAGASYSMCLDITEFRNAKGTRLQVGRCHEKWNQLWRFKRVSENYAK
;
A
#
# COMPACT_ATOMS: atom_id res chain seq x y z
N MET A 1 9.51 -40.98 -40.59
CA MET A 1 8.49 -40.23 -39.81
C MET A 1 9.17 -39.55 -38.63
N ARG A 2 9.52 -38.25 -38.74
CA ARG A 2 10.04 -37.45 -37.61
C ARG A 2 8.96 -36.47 -37.20
N ARG A 3 8.48 -36.57 -35.95
CA ARG A 3 7.52 -35.63 -35.37
C ARG A 3 8.28 -34.42 -34.86
N ASN A 4 8.00 -33.25 -35.45
CA ASN A 4 8.47 -31.96 -34.95
C ASN A 4 7.59 -31.56 -33.77
N THR A 5 8.17 -31.47 -32.58
CA THR A 5 7.53 -30.89 -31.40
C THR A 5 7.75 -29.38 -31.44
N VAL A 6 6.70 -28.63 -31.75
CA VAL A 6 6.71 -27.16 -31.64
C VAL A 6 6.43 -26.80 -30.18
N CYS A 7 7.43 -26.22 -29.51
CA CYS A 7 7.28 -25.68 -28.18
C CYS A 7 6.69 -24.27 -28.29
N LEU A 8 5.39 -24.09 -28.00
CA LEU A 8 4.79 -22.77 -27.85
C LEU A 8 5.29 -22.15 -26.53
N THR A 9 6.22 -21.22 -26.63
CA THR A 9 6.55 -20.30 -25.53
C THR A 9 5.42 -19.30 -25.38
N GLY A 10 4.48 -19.59 -24.47
CA GLY A 10 3.49 -18.62 -24.03
C GLY A 10 4.18 -17.42 -23.38
N LEU A 11 4.12 -16.27 -24.05
CA LEU A 11 4.54 -14.98 -23.50
C LEU A 11 3.57 -14.63 -22.35
N ALA A 12 3.94 -14.94 -21.11
CA ALA A 12 3.17 -14.50 -19.95
C ALA A 12 3.32 -12.98 -19.82
N LEU A 13 2.33 -12.23 -20.29
CA LEU A 13 2.22 -10.80 -20.07
C LEU A 13 2.02 -10.58 -18.56
N ALA A 14 3.10 -10.31 -17.83
CA ALA A 14 3.01 -9.99 -16.42
C ALA A 14 2.32 -8.63 -16.27
N LEU A 15 1.02 -8.64 -15.96
CA LEU A 15 0.32 -7.43 -15.52
C LEU A 15 1.00 -6.92 -14.24
N THR A 16 1.76 -5.84 -14.37
CA THR A 16 2.36 -5.16 -13.22
C THR A 16 1.33 -4.21 -12.62
N LEU A 17 0.82 -4.58 -11.45
CA LEU A 17 -0.10 -3.77 -10.66
C LEU A 17 0.70 -2.70 -9.91
N SER A 18 0.33 -1.44 -10.11
CA SER A 18 0.97 -0.30 -9.46
C SER A 18 0.16 0.13 -8.23
N VAL A 19 0.86 0.63 -7.20
CA VAL A 19 0.21 1.19 -6.01
C VAL A 19 0.21 2.70 -6.13
N THR A 20 -0.98 3.30 -5.99
CA THR A 20 -1.19 4.74 -6.13
C THR A 20 -2.08 5.27 -5.00
N LEU A 21 -2.17 6.60 -4.90
CA LEU A 21 -3.17 7.24 -4.05
C LEU A 21 -4.57 7.18 -4.70
N LEU A 22 -5.58 6.74 -3.94
CA LEU A 22 -6.98 6.73 -4.34
C LEU A 22 -7.79 7.76 -3.54
N GLY A 23 -8.99 8.08 -4.06
CA GLY A 23 -9.79 9.24 -3.73
C GLY A 23 -10.04 9.52 -2.24
N ALA A 24 -10.38 10.79 -1.97
CA ALA A 24 -10.68 11.29 -0.64
C ALA A 24 -11.94 10.63 -0.05
N SER A 25 -11.85 10.19 1.20
CA SER A 25 -13.03 10.02 2.04
C SER A 25 -13.18 11.23 2.94
N SER A 26 -14.36 11.84 2.93
CA SER A 26 -14.74 12.79 3.96
C SER A 26 -14.93 12.05 5.29
N ALA A 27 -14.08 12.30 6.27
CA ALA A 27 -14.41 12.00 7.66
C ALA A 27 -15.18 13.21 8.20
N GLY A 28 -16.39 12.98 8.72
CA GLY A 28 -17.10 13.98 9.53
C GLY A 28 -16.21 14.49 10.67
N ALA A 29 -16.42 15.76 11.03
CA ALA A 29 -15.55 16.58 11.88
C ALA A 29 -14.90 15.86 13.07
N VAL A 30 -13.59 16.07 13.24
CA VAL A 30 -12.89 15.91 14.52
C VAL A 30 -12.36 17.29 14.92
N PRO A 31 -12.89 17.91 15.99
CA PRO A 31 -12.48 19.24 16.43
C PRO A 31 -11.15 19.22 17.20
N GLU A 32 -10.64 20.42 17.45
CA GLU A 32 -9.30 20.79 17.94
C GLU A 32 -8.76 19.98 19.13
N GLY A 33 -7.46 19.69 19.02
CA GLY A 33 -6.72 18.85 19.95
C GLY A 33 -5.95 17.83 19.13
N ALA A 34 -4.81 18.25 18.57
CA ALA A 34 -3.93 17.42 17.77
C ALA A 34 -3.63 16.12 18.51
N ALA A 35 -4.35 15.05 18.17
CA ALA A 35 -3.95 13.71 18.51
C ALA A 35 -2.65 13.48 17.75
N ARG A 36 -1.54 13.76 18.46
CA ARG A 36 -0.25 13.13 18.27
C ARG A 36 -0.59 11.69 17.91
N SER A 37 -0.28 11.27 16.69
CA SER A 37 -0.57 9.92 16.23
C SER A 37 0.05 9.00 17.27
N ASP A 38 -0.77 8.42 18.13
CA ASP A 38 -0.30 7.43 19.09
C ASP A 38 0.29 6.33 18.21
N ALA A 39 1.61 6.21 18.19
CA ALA A 39 2.33 5.10 17.55
C ALA A 39 2.06 3.82 18.32
N ARG A 40 0.77 3.48 18.52
CA ARG A 40 0.38 2.16 18.93
C ARG A 40 0.81 1.22 17.83
N ALA A 41 1.62 0.24 18.21
CA ALA A 41 2.00 -0.84 17.31
C ALA A 41 0.77 -1.39 16.61
N LEU A 42 0.88 -1.64 15.30
CA LEU A 42 -0.20 -2.25 14.55
C LEU A 42 -0.52 -3.61 15.15
N THR A 43 -1.79 -3.87 15.39
CA THR A 43 -2.25 -5.20 15.81
C THR A 43 -2.02 -6.20 14.69
N ASP A 44 -1.41 -7.33 15.02
CA ASP A 44 -1.23 -8.44 14.10
C ASP A 44 -2.57 -8.92 13.52
N ASN A 45 -2.56 -9.27 12.24
CA ASN A 45 -3.70 -9.70 11.44
C ASN A 45 -4.89 -8.74 11.31
N ALA A 46 -4.80 -7.54 11.90
CA ALA A 46 -5.83 -6.53 11.75
C ALA A 46 -5.80 -5.86 10.36
N VAL A 47 -6.96 -5.35 9.96
CA VAL A 47 -7.17 -4.68 8.67
C VAL A 47 -7.17 -3.17 8.86
N TYR A 48 -6.48 -2.47 7.96
CA TYR A 48 -6.31 -1.03 7.99
C TYR A 48 -6.61 -0.40 6.62
N VAL A 49 -7.08 0.85 6.67
CA VAL A 49 -6.84 1.81 5.59
C VAL A 49 -5.56 2.56 5.94
N ILE A 50 -4.65 2.68 4.98
CA ILE A 50 -3.42 3.48 5.11
C ILE A 50 -3.69 4.83 4.44
N GLU A 51 -3.73 5.89 5.22
CA GLU A 51 -4.05 7.24 4.81
C GLU A 51 -2.82 8.13 4.89
N ALA A 52 -2.50 8.91 3.86
CA ALA A 52 -1.48 9.94 3.96
C ALA A 52 -1.90 10.97 5.01
N ASP A 53 -1.00 11.34 5.92
CA ASP A 53 -1.19 12.43 6.86
C ASP A 53 -0.96 13.77 6.15
N SER A 54 -1.76 14.03 5.13
CA SER A 54 -1.84 15.35 4.53
C SER A 54 -2.56 16.26 5.52
N ARG A 55 -1.82 17.11 6.22
CA ARG A 55 -2.37 18.25 6.99
C ARG A 55 -3.06 19.30 6.09
N SER A 56 -3.43 18.94 4.85
CA SER A 56 -4.20 19.80 3.98
C SER A 56 -5.50 20.15 4.70
N ARG A 57 -5.74 21.45 4.82
CA ARG A 57 -6.74 22.17 5.60
C ARG A 57 -8.22 21.86 5.25
N GLU A 58 -8.52 20.67 4.72
CA GLU A 58 -9.77 20.36 4.01
C GLU A 58 -10.40 19.00 4.38
N GLY A 59 -9.96 18.35 5.47
CA GLY A 59 -10.63 17.15 6.02
C GLY A 59 -10.62 15.91 5.12
N SER A 60 -9.89 15.95 4.00
CA SER A 60 -9.80 14.89 2.99
C SER A 60 -8.42 14.23 3.03
N TYR A 61 -8.40 12.91 3.21
CA TYR A 61 -7.16 12.11 3.23
C TYR A 61 -7.01 11.28 1.95
N LEU A 62 -5.78 11.19 1.44
CA LEU A 62 -5.44 10.30 0.32
C LEU A 62 -5.13 8.90 0.84
N ARG A 63 -5.63 7.87 0.18
CA ARG A 63 -5.49 6.47 0.63
C ARG A 63 -4.55 5.69 -0.26
N VAL A 64 -3.72 4.86 0.35
CA VAL A 64 -2.92 3.86 -0.38
C VAL A 64 -3.85 2.79 -0.95
N GLY A 65 -3.82 2.56 -2.25
CA GLY A 65 -4.53 1.43 -2.82
C GLY A 65 -4.02 0.96 -4.18
N VAL A 66 -4.66 -0.08 -4.66
CA VAL A 66 -4.26 -0.83 -5.85
C VAL A 66 -4.88 -0.23 -7.10
N TYR A 67 -4.04 0.01 -8.10
CA TYR A 67 -4.48 0.38 -9.45
C TYR A 67 -4.01 -0.66 -10.47
N GLU A 68 -4.97 -1.23 -11.19
CA GLU A 68 -4.72 -1.94 -12.44
C GLU A 68 -4.30 -0.86 -13.45
N ASN A 69 -3.12 -1.00 -14.07
CA ASN A 69 -2.75 -0.22 -15.26
C ASN A 69 -3.67 -0.64 -16.42
N VAL A 70 -4.95 -0.32 -16.31
CA VAL A 70 -5.88 -0.38 -17.42
C VAL A 70 -5.57 0.88 -18.21
N VAL A 71 -4.94 0.72 -19.38
CA VAL A 71 -4.95 1.74 -20.43
C VAL A 71 -6.38 2.26 -20.47
N GLN A 72 -6.60 3.54 -20.14
CA GLN A 72 -7.94 4.12 -20.07
C GLN A 72 -8.69 3.71 -21.33
N ALA A 73 -9.64 2.78 -21.20
CA ALA A 73 -10.58 2.55 -22.27
C ALA A 73 -11.29 3.89 -22.50
N PRO A 74 -11.47 4.32 -23.77
CA PRO A 74 -12.18 5.55 -24.05
C PRO A 74 -13.52 5.54 -23.33
N ALA A 75 -13.98 6.72 -22.90
CA ALA A 75 -15.19 6.93 -22.12
C ALA A 75 -16.44 6.45 -22.88
N VAL A 76 -16.63 5.15 -22.97
CA VAL A 76 -17.83 4.51 -23.48
C VAL A 76 -18.59 4.06 -22.24
N LEU A 77 -19.71 4.73 -21.99
CA LEU A 77 -20.80 4.39 -21.07
C LEU A 77 -20.49 3.21 -20.14
N GLN A 78 -19.80 3.48 -19.04
CA GLN A 78 -19.66 2.46 -17.99
C GLN A 78 -21.07 2.19 -17.43
N PRO A 79 -21.54 0.92 -17.43
CA PRO A 79 -22.81 0.59 -16.83
C PRO A 79 -22.81 0.98 -15.34
N PRO A 80 -24.00 1.19 -14.72
CA PRO A 80 -24.07 1.54 -13.31
C PRO A 80 -23.27 0.55 -12.48
N ILE A 81 -22.31 1.07 -11.72
CA ILE A 81 -21.41 0.27 -10.88
C ILE A 81 -22.27 -0.50 -9.89
N THR A 82 -22.36 -1.82 -10.05
CA THR A 82 -23.14 -2.68 -9.15
C THR A 82 -22.57 -2.63 -7.73
N ALA A 83 -23.39 -2.94 -6.72
CA ALA A 83 -22.92 -2.99 -5.33
C ALA A 83 -21.74 -3.95 -5.12
N LEU A 84 -21.66 -5.03 -5.93
CA LEU A 84 -20.53 -5.97 -5.94
C LEU A 84 -19.25 -5.32 -6.49
N ALA A 85 -19.35 -4.52 -7.56
CA ALA A 85 -18.24 -3.73 -8.07
C ALA A 85 -17.80 -2.63 -7.08
N LEU A 86 -18.73 -1.99 -6.37
CA LEU A 86 -18.41 -1.04 -5.28
C LEU A 86 -17.73 -1.71 -4.08
N ARG A 87 -18.05 -2.97 -3.77
CA ARG A 87 -17.32 -3.77 -2.75
C ARG A 87 -15.92 -4.11 -3.22
N SER A 88 -15.76 -4.54 -4.46
CA SER A 88 -14.46 -4.82 -5.09
C SER A 88 -13.53 -3.59 -5.07
N LEU A 89 -14.05 -2.39 -5.36
CA LEU A 89 -13.29 -1.14 -5.30
C LEU A 89 -12.84 -0.74 -3.89
N ARG A 90 -13.60 -1.09 -2.83
CA ARG A 90 -13.21 -0.80 -1.44
C ARG A 90 -12.05 -1.68 -0.96
N HIS A 91 -12.07 -2.96 -1.33
CA HIS A 91 -10.99 -3.89 -0.96
C HIS A 91 -9.62 -3.49 -1.53
N ARG A 92 -9.59 -2.69 -2.61
CA ARG A 92 -8.34 -2.13 -3.17
C ARG A 92 -7.61 -1.20 -2.20
N GLN A 93 -8.27 -0.66 -1.19
CA GLN A 93 -7.69 0.25 -0.19
C GLN A 93 -7.48 -0.40 1.19
N TYR A 94 -7.86 -1.67 1.36
CA TYR A 94 -7.73 -2.38 2.62
C TYR A 94 -6.50 -3.26 2.66
N TRP A 95 -5.76 -3.15 3.76
CA TRP A 95 -4.48 -3.81 3.96
C TRP A 95 -4.50 -4.56 5.29
N ARG A 96 -4.25 -5.87 5.23
CA ARG A 96 -4.00 -6.68 6.43
C ARG A 96 -2.53 -6.52 6.83
N ALA A 97 -2.28 -6.11 8.06
CA ALA A 97 -0.93 -6.08 8.62
C ALA A 97 -0.62 -7.45 9.24
N VAL A 98 0.29 -8.21 8.63
CA VAL A 98 0.73 -9.52 9.14
C VAL A 98 2.10 -9.32 9.79
N LYS A 99 2.18 -9.51 11.11
CA LYS A 99 3.44 -9.43 11.85
C LYS A 99 4.29 -10.64 11.48
N VAL A 100 5.51 -10.40 11.00
CA VAL A 100 6.42 -11.47 10.54
C VAL A 100 7.67 -11.64 11.39
N ALA A 101 7.98 -10.67 12.24
CA ALA A 101 9.06 -10.76 13.21
C ALA A 101 8.77 -9.85 14.40
N ASP A 102 9.25 -10.25 15.57
CA ASP A 102 8.96 -9.52 16.80
C ASP A 102 9.64 -8.16 16.82
N THR A 103 10.94 -8.03 16.51
CA THR A 103 11.58 -6.71 16.46
C THR A 103 12.88 -6.66 15.65
N PHE A 104 13.15 -5.49 15.05
CA PHE A 104 14.51 -4.94 14.92
C PHE A 104 14.55 -3.63 15.71
N GLY A 105 15.44 -3.53 16.70
CA GLY A 105 15.52 -2.34 17.56
C GLY A 105 14.21 -2.02 18.29
N GLY A 106 13.47 -3.04 18.75
CA GLY A 106 12.21 -2.84 19.47
C GLY A 106 10.97 -2.60 18.59
N THR A 107 11.13 -2.40 17.27
CA THR A 107 9.99 -2.12 16.37
C THR A 107 9.53 -3.38 15.62
N PRO A 108 8.23 -3.75 15.68
CA PRO A 108 7.69 -4.86 14.89
C PRO A 108 7.88 -4.70 13.38
N ILE A 109 7.95 -5.83 12.68
CA ILE A 109 8.03 -5.90 11.22
C ILE A 109 6.77 -6.56 10.68
N TYR A 110 6.16 -5.93 9.68
CA TYR A 110 4.93 -6.37 9.05
C TYR A 110 5.12 -6.63 7.55
N GLN A 111 4.34 -7.55 7.03
CA GLN A 111 3.93 -7.59 5.63
C GLN A 111 2.53 -6.97 5.52
N PHE A 112 2.32 -6.10 4.53
CA PHE A 112 0.99 -5.55 4.25
C PHE A 112 0.38 -6.27 3.05
N ARG A 113 -0.63 -7.10 3.31
CA ARG A 113 -1.34 -7.87 2.29
C ARG A 113 -2.60 -7.14 1.87
N ASN A 114 -2.73 -6.83 0.59
CA ASN A 114 -3.91 -6.20 0.05
C ASN A 114 -5.09 -7.18 0.03
N LEU A 115 -6.27 -6.76 0.51
CA LEU A 115 -7.44 -7.64 0.56
C LEU A 115 -8.11 -7.90 -0.78
N TYR A 116 -7.91 -7.04 -1.78
CA TYR A 116 -8.47 -7.25 -3.12
C TYR A 116 -7.63 -8.25 -3.92
N SER A 117 -6.32 -8.05 -3.97
CA SER A 117 -5.44 -8.84 -4.85
C SER A 117 -4.71 -9.99 -4.14
N ASP A 118 -4.81 -10.06 -2.82
CA ASP A 118 -4.10 -11.04 -2.00
C ASP A 118 -2.55 -10.96 -2.08
N MET A 119 -2.04 -9.81 -2.54
CA MET A 119 -0.61 -9.57 -2.78
C MET A 119 -0.02 -8.62 -1.75
N CYS A 120 1.30 -8.63 -1.63
CA CYS A 120 2.03 -7.85 -0.64
C CYS A 120 2.49 -6.51 -1.21
N LEU A 121 2.39 -5.47 -0.37
CA LEU A 121 3.01 -4.17 -0.60
C LEU A 121 4.52 -4.37 -0.74
N THR A 122 5.03 -4.15 -1.94
CA THR A 122 6.40 -4.49 -2.31
C THR A 122 7.10 -3.27 -2.87
N VAL A 123 8.37 -3.11 -2.56
CA VAL A 123 9.22 -2.11 -3.18
C VAL A 123 10.39 -2.76 -3.91
N ALA A 124 10.74 -2.20 -5.07
CA ALA A 124 12.02 -2.47 -5.71
C ALA A 124 13.15 -1.75 -4.94
N ARG A 125 14.39 -2.11 -5.26
CA ARG A 125 15.57 -1.32 -4.86
C ARG A 125 16.11 -0.68 -6.12
N PRO A 126 16.74 0.51 -6.06
CA PRO A 126 17.15 1.32 -4.89
C PRO A 126 16.18 2.48 -4.56
N GLU A 127 16.64 3.62 -4.04
CA GLU A 127 15.84 4.83 -3.82
C GLU A 127 15.06 5.30 -5.07
N HIS A 128 13.90 5.94 -4.84
CA HIS A 128 12.89 6.30 -5.84
C HIS A 128 12.29 5.09 -6.59
N SER A 129 12.58 3.87 -6.10
CA SER A 129 11.93 2.69 -6.62
C SER A 129 10.44 2.76 -6.39
N PRO A 130 9.65 2.28 -7.36
CA PRO A 130 8.23 2.23 -7.21
C PRO A 130 7.81 1.22 -6.16
N VAL A 131 6.67 1.52 -5.54
CA VAL A 131 5.91 0.56 -4.75
C VAL A 131 4.87 -0.11 -5.66
N TYR A 132 4.82 -1.42 -5.60
CA TYR A 132 3.99 -2.28 -6.45
C TYR A 132 3.47 -3.48 -5.65
N LEU A 133 2.64 -4.29 -6.28
CA LEU A 133 2.16 -5.53 -5.70
C LEU A 133 2.92 -6.72 -6.25
N GLN A 134 3.33 -7.60 -5.35
CA GLN A 134 3.92 -8.88 -5.70
C GLN A 134 3.29 -9.98 -4.85
N ARG A 135 3.28 -11.21 -5.38
CA ARG A 135 2.93 -12.38 -4.59
C ARG A 135 3.69 -12.34 -3.26
N CYS A 136 2.94 -12.49 -2.16
CA CYS A 136 3.53 -12.54 -0.84
C CYS A 136 4.51 -13.71 -0.78
N GLY A 137 5.78 -13.40 -0.54
CA GLY A 137 6.81 -14.38 -0.33
C GLY A 137 6.92 -14.78 1.13
N SER A 138 7.81 -15.74 1.40
CA SER A 138 8.26 -15.97 2.77
C SER A 138 8.85 -14.67 3.35
N TRP A 139 8.93 -14.59 4.67
CA TRP A 139 9.50 -13.44 5.38
C TRP A 139 10.93 -13.07 4.93
N LYS A 140 11.63 -13.94 4.18
CA LYS A 140 12.95 -13.68 3.57
C LYS A 140 12.92 -12.83 2.29
N VAL A 141 11.75 -12.55 1.71
CA VAL A 141 11.66 -11.77 0.47
C VAL A 141 11.94 -10.29 0.75
N ARG A 142 13.03 -9.80 0.14
CA ARG A 142 13.48 -8.42 0.23
C ARG A 142 12.40 -7.49 -0.34
N GLY A 143 12.14 -6.38 0.34
CA GLY A 143 11.25 -5.32 -0.15
C GLY A 143 9.77 -5.52 0.16
N GLN A 144 9.38 -6.60 0.86
CA GLN A 144 8.00 -6.82 1.32
C GLN A 144 7.81 -6.55 2.83
N LEU A 145 8.89 -6.16 3.52
CA LEU A 145 8.92 -5.97 4.96
C LEU A 145 8.88 -4.50 5.30
N TRP A 146 8.03 -4.14 6.26
CA TRP A 146 7.77 -2.77 6.63
C TRP A 146 7.72 -2.62 8.15
N SER A 147 8.36 -1.59 8.67
CA SER A 147 8.24 -1.18 10.07
C SER A 147 7.49 0.14 10.16
N HIS A 148 6.52 0.20 11.07
CA HIS A 148 5.88 1.44 11.46
C HIS A 148 6.74 2.11 12.54
N LEU A 149 7.41 3.21 12.19
CA LEU A 149 8.29 3.97 13.09
C LEU A 149 7.56 5.18 13.70
N ILE A 150 8.30 6.01 14.44
CA ILE A 150 7.95 7.35 14.98
C ILE A 150 6.86 8.02 14.12
N PRO A 151 5.81 8.61 14.73
CA PRO A 151 4.47 8.17 14.43
C PRO A 151 4.06 8.49 13.00
N GLY A 152 3.82 7.43 12.24
CA GLY A 152 3.27 7.48 10.90
C GLY A 152 4.29 7.22 9.79
N ILE A 153 5.56 7.03 10.11
CA ILE A 153 6.55 6.61 9.11
C ILE A 153 6.40 5.12 8.81
N LEU A 154 6.29 4.77 7.53
CA LEU A 154 6.32 3.38 7.07
C LEU A 154 7.64 3.09 6.36
N ALA A 155 8.59 2.50 7.07
CA ALA A 155 9.95 2.26 6.57
C ALA A 155 10.12 0.85 6.01
N SER A 156 10.75 0.74 4.85
CA SER A 156 11.14 -0.54 4.26
C SER A 156 12.23 -1.23 5.10
N ARG A 157 12.20 -2.56 5.17
CA ARG A 157 13.13 -3.40 5.96
C ARG A 157 13.65 -4.59 5.15
N ASN A 158 14.77 -5.16 5.60
CA ASN A 158 15.13 -6.55 5.28
C ASN A 158 15.12 -7.39 6.57
N THR A 159 15.25 -8.69 6.38
CA THR A 159 15.43 -9.69 7.45
C THR A 159 16.76 -9.61 8.17
N ALA A 160 17.76 -8.93 7.61
CA ALA A 160 19.08 -8.77 8.23
C ALA A 160 19.13 -7.57 9.20
N GLY A 161 18.01 -6.88 9.43
CA GLY A 161 17.99 -5.69 10.26
C GLY A 161 18.75 -4.49 9.68
N ALA A 162 19.19 -4.54 8.43
CA ALA A 162 19.80 -3.37 7.82
C ALA A 162 18.70 -2.32 7.63
N SER A 163 18.90 -1.15 8.26
CA SER A 163 18.08 0.03 8.07
C SER A 163 18.02 0.37 6.58
N TYR A 164 16.95 0.01 5.88
CA TYR A 164 16.60 0.83 4.73
C TYR A 164 16.00 2.08 5.33
N SER A 165 16.76 3.17 5.29
CA SER A 165 16.33 4.53 5.61
C SER A 165 15.37 5.06 4.54
N MET A 166 14.54 4.18 4.01
CA MET A 166 13.65 4.41 2.88
C MET A 166 12.23 4.26 3.36
N CYS A 167 11.46 5.32 3.19
CA CYS A 167 10.11 5.46 3.67
C CYS A 167 9.14 5.37 2.50
N LEU A 168 7.96 4.80 2.73
CA LEU A 168 6.84 4.92 1.80
C LEU A 168 6.57 6.40 1.55
N ASP A 169 6.62 6.80 0.30
CA ASP A 169 6.70 8.19 -0.13
C ASP A 169 5.72 8.44 -1.27
N ILE A 170 4.99 9.54 -1.16
CA ILE A 170 4.18 10.07 -2.24
C ILE A 170 5.09 10.84 -3.19
N THR A 171 5.22 10.30 -4.41
CA THR A 171 6.13 10.80 -5.44
C THR A 171 5.97 12.30 -5.66
N GLU A 172 7.09 13.03 -5.59
CA GLU A 172 7.16 14.47 -5.87
C GLU A 172 6.19 15.33 -5.04
N PHE A 173 5.77 14.90 -3.84
CA PHE A 173 4.81 15.63 -3.01
C PHE A 173 3.46 15.87 -3.71
N ARG A 174 3.13 15.08 -4.75
CA ARG A 174 1.89 15.26 -5.50
C ARG A 174 0.71 14.67 -4.73
N ASN A 175 -0.34 15.47 -4.51
CA ASN A 175 -1.56 15.05 -3.83
C ASN A 175 -2.70 14.66 -4.80
N ALA A 176 -2.39 14.48 -6.09
CA ALA A 176 -3.37 14.10 -7.09
C ALA A 176 -3.77 12.61 -6.97
N LYS A 177 -5.03 12.28 -7.26
CA LYS A 177 -5.47 10.88 -7.40
C LYS A 177 -4.66 10.19 -8.49
N GLY A 178 -4.29 8.93 -8.26
CA GLY A 178 -3.43 8.17 -9.16
C GLY A 178 -1.94 8.50 -9.03
N THR A 179 -1.54 9.41 -8.14
CA THR A 179 -0.11 9.64 -7.85
C THR A 179 0.53 8.34 -7.40
N ARG A 180 1.62 7.96 -8.07
CA ARG A 180 2.39 6.76 -7.78
C ARG A 180 3.05 6.86 -6.41
N LEU A 181 3.11 5.75 -5.70
CA LEU A 181 3.95 5.64 -4.50
C LEU A 181 5.34 5.12 -4.87
N GLN A 182 6.33 5.64 -4.17
CA GLN A 182 7.72 5.24 -4.27
C GLN A 182 8.28 5.00 -2.87
N VAL A 183 9.55 4.65 -2.80
CA VAL A 183 10.34 4.85 -1.59
C VAL A 183 11.29 6.02 -1.76
N GLY A 184 11.34 6.90 -0.76
CA GLY A 184 12.28 8.02 -0.68
C GLY A 184 13.06 7.98 0.62
N ARG A 185 14.22 8.65 0.69
CA ARG A 185 14.94 8.83 1.95
C ARG A 185 13.98 9.38 3.01
N CYS A 186 13.96 8.73 4.16
CA CYS A 186 13.13 9.16 5.28
C CYS A 186 13.50 10.59 5.71
N HIS A 187 12.56 11.51 5.59
CA HIS A 187 12.72 12.92 5.96
C HIS A 187 11.50 13.50 6.69
N GLU A 188 10.57 12.64 7.12
CA GLU A 188 9.46 12.96 8.04
C GLU A 188 8.52 14.08 7.56
N LYS A 189 8.51 14.35 6.25
CA LYS A 189 7.59 15.32 5.66
C LYS A 189 6.24 14.64 5.41
N TRP A 190 5.20 15.46 5.25
CA TRP A 190 3.81 15.00 5.13
C TRP A 190 3.58 13.92 4.06
N ASN A 191 4.36 13.93 2.99
CA ASN A 191 4.29 12.95 1.90
C ASN A 191 4.88 11.57 2.28
N GLN A 192 5.40 11.41 3.50
CA GLN A 192 5.91 10.17 4.09
C GLN A 192 5.28 9.86 5.46
N LEU A 193 4.28 10.64 5.87
CA LEU A 193 3.54 10.42 7.11
C LEU A 193 2.22 9.71 6.79
N TRP A 194 1.92 8.66 7.54
CA TRP A 194 0.82 7.75 7.28
C TRP A 194 0.01 7.49 8.56
N ARG A 195 -1.31 7.48 8.42
CA ARG A 195 -2.27 7.10 9.45
C ARG A 195 -2.83 5.72 9.14
N PHE A 196 -2.94 4.91 10.18
CA PHE A 196 -3.47 3.55 10.09
C PHE A 196 -4.84 3.52 10.75
N LYS A 197 -5.90 3.63 9.96
CA LYS A 197 -7.27 3.54 10.46
C LYS A 197 -7.70 2.08 10.49
N ARG A 198 -7.79 1.48 11.69
CA ARG A 198 -8.27 0.11 11.86
C ARG A 198 -9.71 0.01 11.36
N VAL A 199 -10.00 -1.02 10.57
CA VAL A 199 -11.33 -1.34 10.06
C VAL A 199 -11.82 -2.58 10.78
N SER A 200 -13.11 -2.66 11.13
CA SER A 200 -13.65 -3.89 11.70
C SER A 200 -13.66 -5.00 10.65
N GLU A 201 -13.44 -6.24 11.08
CA GLU A 201 -13.34 -7.42 10.20
C GLU A 201 -14.61 -7.64 9.36
N ASN A 202 -15.75 -7.10 9.78
CA ASN A 202 -17.01 -7.17 9.05
C ASN A 202 -17.01 -6.33 7.75
N TYR A 203 -16.09 -5.38 7.57
CA TYR A 203 -15.90 -4.65 6.31
C TYR A 203 -14.88 -5.31 5.37
N ALA A 204 -14.23 -6.38 5.84
CA ALA A 204 -13.22 -7.14 5.10
C ALA A 204 -13.75 -8.46 4.50
N LYS A 205 -15.05 -8.74 4.67
CA LYS A 205 -15.81 -9.86 4.07
C LYS A 205 -16.80 -9.31 3.05
#